data_AF-A0A9W9ZTC8-F1
#
_entry.id   AF-A0A9W9ZTC8-F1
#
_cell.length_a   1.000
_cell.length_b   1.000
_cell.length_c   1.000
_cell.angle_alpha   90.00
_cell.angle_beta   90.00
_cell.angle_gamma   90.00
#
_symmetry.space_group_name_H-M   'P 1'
#
loop_
_entity.id
_entity.type
_entity.pdbx_description
1 polymer ?
#
loop_
_entity_poly.entity_id
_entity_poly.type
_entity_poly.pdbx_seq_one_letter_code
_entity_poly.pdbx_strand_id
1 'polypeptide(L)'
;MCKNTASDEYFLRLRGEVQFLKDIQESGVDGRVKKHLKLLRKQELDEMMEAAYTRILVPRSRVVFAVCDPYGKLKHGECYFRPTIPDDDTDFTAAEKIVVARSPCYHPGDVRVLKLTHEKPGYEKYANLRDCLVLSVTDPCPGAFECFEGDLGGNCFFVSWDTDLIPSGIEAPCDYAPTIATKIREASAKSVSYLSAKFRRGHRSRHLNYREQMLRYFATFSDEIPKRIEGEYMKCATAAGPSSKECRQLSKMLYQAANFTEDTATLQKELEQMNEAVNKLLLRSGPITGHPDSL
;
A
#
# COMPACT_ATOMS: atom_id res chain seq x y z
N MET A 1 13.91 0.37 31.48
CA MET A 1 12.61 0.84 30.94
C MET A 1 12.49 2.33 31.24
N CYS A 2 12.48 3.16 30.20
CA CYS A 2 12.74 4.60 30.25
C CYS A 2 11.78 5.36 31.18
N LYS A 3 12.34 6.11 32.12
CA LYS A 3 11.63 6.94 33.12
C LYS A 3 11.44 8.39 32.64
N ASN A 4 11.25 8.61 31.33
CA ASN A 4 11.29 9.96 30.77
C ASN A 4 9.89 10.41 30.33
N THR A 5 9.40 11.52 30.87
CA THR A 5 8.07 12.08 30.56
C THR A 5 7.86 12.28 29.06
N ALA A 6 8.93 12.63 28.33
CA ALA A 6 8.90 12.80 26.88
C ALA A 6 8.48 11.53 26.10
N SER A 7 8.90 10.33 26.53
CA SER A 7 8.48 9.09 25.86
C SER A 7 7.02 8.73 26.13
N ASP A 8 6.52 9.10 27.32
CA ASP A 8 5.14 8.87 27.70
C ASP A 8 4.22 9.82 26.94
N GLU A 9 4.60 11.10 26.83
CA GLU A 9 3.90 12.09 26.01
C GLU A 9 3.85 11.69 24.53
N TYR A 10 4.99 11.27 23.98
CA TYR A 10 5.05 10.82 22.59
C TYR A 10 4.13 9.61 22.33
N PHE A 11 4.14 8.61 23.21
CA PHE A 11 3.25 7.46 23.10
C PHE A 11 1.76 7.85 23.16
N LEU A 12 1.39 8.76 24.07
CA LEU A 12 0.01 9.26 24.16
C LEU A 12 -0.42 10.03 22.92
N ARG A 13 0.47 10.84 22.33
CA ARG A 13 0.21 11.52 21.05
C ARG A 13 -0.07 10.52 19.94
N LEU A 14 0.73 9.45 19.84
CA LEU A 14 0.51 8.40 18.84
C LEU A 14 -0.82 7.68 19.00
N ARG A 15 -1.26 7.46 20.24
CA ARG A 15 -2.56 6.84 20.56
C ARG A 15 -3.74 7.81 20.42
N GLY A 16 -3.49 9.10 20.18
CA GLY A 16 -4.53 10.13 20.11
C GLY A 16 -5.14 10.50 21.47
N GLU A 17 -4.43 10.23 22.58
CA GLU A 17 -4.89 10.47 23.96
C GLU A 17 -4.71 11.95 24.36
N VAL A 18 -5.36 12.86 23.63
CA VAL A 18 -5.15 14.32 23.71
C VAL A 18 -5.51 14.87 25.10
N GLN A 19 -6.59 14.37 25.71
CA GLN A 19 -7.01 14.84 27.04
C GLN A 19 -6.00 14.47 28.12
N PHE A 20 -5.48 13.25 28.04
CA PHE A 20 -4.51 12.72 28.98
C PHE A 20 -3.14 13.40 28.85
N LEU A 21 -2.78 13.78 27.63
CA LEU A 21 -1.59 14.59 27.37
C LEU A 21 -1.67 15.95 28.08
N LYS A 22 -2.82 16.62 28.02
CA LYS A 22 -3.04 17.91 28.71
C LYS A 22 -2.93 17.75 30.22
N ASP A 23 -3.53 16.69 30.77
CA ASP A 23 -3.45 16.42 32.21
C ASP A 23 -2.00 16.22 32.68
N ILE A 24 -1.15 15.58 31.88
CA ILE A 24 0.29 15.44 32.17
C ILE A 24 1.01 16.79 32.11
N GLN A 25 0.72 17.61 31.09
CA GLN A 25 1.36 18.91 30.92
C GLN A 25 0.97 19.90 32.02
N GLU A 26 -0.29 19.85 32.49
CA GLU A 26 -0.82 20.76 33.51
C GLU A 26 -0.52 20.29 34.94
N SER A 27 -0.66 18.99 35.22
CA SER A 27 -0.64 18.43 36.58
C SER A 27 0.53 17.47 36.84
N GLY A 28 1.34 17.18 35.83
CA GLY A 28 2.41 16.18 35.91
C GLY A 28 1.89 14.74 35.95
N VAL A 29 2.82 13.80 36.10
CA VAL A 29 2.51 12.36 36.05
C VAL A 29 2.05 11.85 37.43
N ASP A 30 0.73 11.87 37.68
CA ASP A 30 0.11 11.36 38.91
C ASP A 30 -0.09 9.82 38.90
N GLY A 31 -0.63 9.27 40.00
CA GLY A 31 -0.90 7.84 40.12
C GLY A 31 -1.98 7.30 39.16
N ARG A 32 -2.96 8.11 38.79
CA ARG A 32 -3.99 7.76 37.81
C ARG A 32 -3.38 7.69 36.42
N VAL A 33 -2.56 8.69 36.08
CA VAL A 33 -1.86 8.75 34.81
C VAL A 33 -0.97 7.53 34.61
N LYS A 34 -0.17 7.18 35.63
CA LYS A 34 0.67 5.97 35.60
C LYS A 34 -0.13 4.69 35.40
N LYS A 35 -1.30 4.57 36.03
CA LYS A 35 -2.17 3.40 35.90
C LYS A 35 -2.73 3.29 34.48
N HIS A 36 -3.14 4.41 33.89
CA HIS A 36 -3.68 4.45 32.54
C HIS A 36 -2.60 4.19 31.48
N LEU A 37 -1.41 4.80 31.60
CA LEU A 37 -0.26 4.50 30.73
C LEU A 37 0.11 3.02 30.74
N LYS A 38 0.10 2.37 31.92
CA LYS A 38 0.31 0.92 32.03
C LYS A 38 -0.75 0.11 31.30
N LEU A 39 -2.02 0.54 31.37
CA LEU A 39 -3.11 -0.11 30.66
C LEU A 39 -2.94 0.01 29.15
N LEU A 40 -2.70 1.23 28.64
CA LEU A 40 -2.49 1.48 27.20
C LEU A 40 -1.31 0.70 26.65
N ARG A 41 -0.19 0.65 27.39
CA ARG A 41 0.98 -0.16 27.01
C ARG A 41 0.64 -1.64 26.94
N LYS A 42 -0.12 -2.14 27.91
CA LYS A 42 -0.54 -3.54 27.90
C LYS A 42 -1.43 -3.82 26.68
N GLN A 43 -2.41 -2.95 26.40
CA GLN A 43 -3.27 -3.08 25.22
C GLN A 43 -2.45 -3.07 23.93
N GLU A 44 -1.48 -2.17 23.78
CA GLU A 44 -0.60 -2.15 22.62
C GLU A 44 0.18 -3.46 22.47
N LEU A 45 0.73 -4.00 23.55
CA LEU A 45 1.44 -5.28 23.52
C LEU A 45 0.52 -6.46 23.15
N ASP A 46 -0.69 -6.49 23.73
CA ASP A 46 -1.69 -7.51 23.42
C ASP A 46 -2.09 -7.41 21.93
N GLU A 47 -2.32 -6.20 21.40
CA GLU A 47 -2.61 -5.96 19.97
C GLU A 47 -1.44 -6.35 19.05
N MET A 48 -0.19 -6.11 19.47
CA MET A 48 1.00 -6.51 18.72
C MET A 48 1.17 -8.02 18.69
N MET A 49 0.77 -8.74 19.75
CA MET A 49 0.85 -10.20 19.81
C MET A 49 -0.19 -10.88 18.90
N GLU A 50 -1.39 -10.31 18.80
CA GLU A 50 -2.48 -10.84 17.98
C GLU A 50 -2.41 -10.40 16.50
N ALA A 51 -1.54 -9.44 16.17
CA ALA A 51 -1.39 -8.95 14.81
C ALA A 51 -0.83 -10.03 13.88
N ALA A 52 -1.44 -10.17 12.69
CA ALA A 52 -0.96 -11.11 11.66
C ALA A 52 0.48 -10.83 11.19
N TYR A 53 0.94 -9.59 11.35
CA TYR A 53 2.28 -9.15 10.99
C TYR A 53 2.87 -8.29 12.11
N THR A 54 4.19 -8.36 12.28
CA THR A 54 4.92 -7.50 13.22
C THR A 54 4.71 -6.04 12.86
N ARG A 55 4.17 -5.27 13.80
CA ARG A 55 4.00 -3.82 13.68
C ARG A 55 5.26 -3.11 14.17
N ILE A 56 5.99 -2.48 13.26
CA ILE A 56 7.16 -1.67 13.59
C ILE A 56 6.76 -0.20 13.49
N LEU A 57 6.95 0.54 14.59
CA LEU A 57 6.68 1.98 14.61
C LEU A 57 7.74 2.71 13.77
N VAL A 58 7.27 3.51 12.81
CA VAL A 58 8.11 4.40 12.00
C VAL A 58 7.67 5.84 12.22
N PRO A 59 8.31 6.60 13.14
CA PRO A 59 7.93 7.97 13.48
C PRO A 59 7.89 8.93 12.29
N ARG A 60 8.88 8.81 11.40
CA ARG A 60 9.05 9.62 10.19
C ARG A 60 8.27 9.06 9.01
N SER A 61 6.99 8.76 9.22
CA SER A 61 6.11 8.23 8.19
C SER A 61 4.65 8.63 8.35
N ARG A 62 3.88 8.52 7.27
CA ARG A 62 2.42 8.70 7.26
C ARG A 62 1.78 7.70 6.29
N VAL A 63 0.51 7.39 6.53
CA VAL A 63 -0.36 6.73 5.56
C VAL A 63 -1.30 7.78 4.99
N VAL A 64 -1.16 8.10 3.71
CA VAL A 64 -1.85 9.25 3.07
C VAL A 64 -2.46 8.89 1.73
N PHE A 65 -3.50 9.60 1.33
CA PHE A 65 -4.00 9.52 -0.05
C PHE A 65 -3.03 10.18 -1.01
N ALA A 66 -2.95 9.64 -2.23
CA ALA A 66 -2.27 10.31 -3.32
C ALA A 66 -3.24 11.16 -4.15
N VAL A 67 -2.75 12.29 -4.64
CA VAL A 67 -3.48 13.21 -5.53
C VAL A 67 -2.63 13.55 -6.74
N CYS A 68 -3.26 13.72 -7.89
CA CYS A 68 -2.60 14.25 -9.07
C CYS A 68 -2.18 15.70 -8.83
N ASP A 69 -1.03 16.09 -9.37
CA ASP A 69 -0.57 17.48 -9.37
C ASP A 69 -1.60 18.40 -10.07
N PRO A 70 -2.32 19.25 -9.31
CA PRO A 70 -3.35 20.10 -9.88
C PRO A 70 -2.78 21.29 -10.66
N TYR A 71 -1.48 21.57 -10.54
CA TYR A 71 -0.83 22.71 -11.18
C TYR A 71 0.16 22.32 -12.29
N GLY A 72 0.43 21.02 -12.47
CA GLY A 72 1.30 20.49 -13.53
C GLY A 72 2.74 21.02 -13.48
N LYS A 73 3.29 21.29 -12.30
CA LYS A 73 4.67 21.78 -12.11
C LYS A 73 5.66 20.70 -11.70
N LEU A 74 5.18 19.60 -11.11
CA LEU A 74 6.03 18.49 -10.73
C LEU A 74 6.51 17.76 -11.99
N LYS A 75 7.79 17.38 -12.00
CA LYS A 75 8.40 16.58 -13.06
C LYS A 75 8.34 15.09 -12.72
N HIS A 76 8.61 14.25 -13.71
CA HIS A 76 8.74 12.81 -13.49
C HIS A 76 9.73 12.49 -12.34
N GLY A 77 9.29 11.64 -11.41
CA GLY A 77 10.07 11.26 -10.21
C GLY A 77 10.09 12.30 -9.09
N GLU A 78 9.47 13.48 -9.28
CA GLU A 78 9.25 14.48 -8.24
C GLU A 78 7.86 14.32 -7.61
N CYS A 79 7.78 14.69 -6.34
CA CYS A 79 6.53 14.77 -5.59
C CYS A 79 6.50 16.05 -4.76
N TYR A 80 5.30 16.41 -4.31
CA TYR A 80 5.11 17.35 -3.21
C TYR A 80 4.36 16.64 -2.08
N PHE A 81 4.85 16.80 -0.86
CA PHE A 81 4.25 16.22 0.32
C PHE A 81 4.46 17.20 1.47
N ARG A 82 3.43 17.44 2.27
CA ARG A 82 3.51 18.27 3.47
C ARG A 82 2.75 17.59 4.61
N PRO A 83 3.41 16.81 5.47
CA PRO A 83 2.77 16.17 6.61
C PRO A 83 2.42 17.21 7.69
N THR A 84 1.37 16.94 8.43
CA THR A 84 1.13 17.60 9.72
C THR A 84 2.02 16.94 10.77
N ILE A 85 2.98 17.71 11.28
CA ILE A 85 3.89 17.30 12.36
C ILE A 85 3.59 18.15 13.59
N PRO A 86 3.20 17.54 14.72
CA PRO A 86 3.06 18.24 15.98
C PRO A 86 4.45 18.52 16.57
N ASP A 87 4.82 19.79 16.65
CA ASP A 87 6.13 20.34 17.04
C ASP A 87 7.27 20.14 15.99
N ASP A 88 8.27 21.01 16.06
CA ASP A 88 9.46 21.19 15.18
C ASP A 88 9.52 20.41 13.84
N ASP A 89 9.38 21.13 12.73
CA ASP A 89 9.37 20.61 11.35
C ASP A 89 10.80 20.49 10.75
N THR A 90 11.85 20.73 11.53
CA THR A 90 13.24 20.76 11.03
C THR A 90 13.66 19.45 10.38
N ASP A 91 13.28 18.32 10.97
CA ASP A 91 13.62 16.97 10.48
C ASP A 91 13.04 16.72 9.08
N PHE A 92 11.79 17.12 8.84
CA PHE A 92 11.15 16.96 7.54
C PHE A 92 11.61 18.04 6.54
N THR A 93 11.87 19.26 7.01
CA THR A 93 12.37 20.35 6.17
C THR A 93 13.70 20.02 5.50
N ALA A 94 14.53 19.20 6.14
CA ALA A 94 15.80 18.72 5.60
C ALA A 94 15.66 17.51 4.63
N ALA A 95 14.48 16.90 4.51
CA ALA A 95 14.30 15.69 3.72
C ALA A 95 14.27 15.99 2.21
N GLU A 96 15.22 15.45 1.45
CA GLU A 96 15.26 15.62 -0.02
C GLU A 96 14.49 14.53 -0.78
N LYS A 97 14.25 13.39 -0.12
CA LYS A 97 13.66 12.18 -0.72
C LYS A 97 12.71 11.53 0.26
N ILE A 98 11.71 10.85 -0.29
CA ILE A 98 10.78 10.04 0.47
C ILE A 98 10.65 8.65 -0.17
N VAL A 99 10.42 7.65 0.66
CA VAL A 99 9.98 6.32 0.24
C VAL A 99 8.46 6.30 0.21
N VAL A 100 7.91 5.74 -0.86
CA VAL A 100 6.48 5.54 -1.06
C VAL A 100 6.24 4.07 -1.35
N ALA A 101 5.30 3.46 -0.65
CA ALA A 101 4.88 2.09 -0.89
C ALA A 101 3.36 1.97 -0.82
N ARG A 102 2.79 1.12 -1.68
CA ARG A 102 1.37 0.74 -1.61
C ARG A 102 1.18 -0.31 -0.52
N SER A 103 0.01 -0.31 0.12
CA SER A 103 -0.41 -1.42 0.97
C SER A 103 -1.57 -2.20 0.32
N PRO A 104 -1.50 -3.53 0.18
CA PRO A 104 -0.32 -4.39 0.39
C PRO A 104 0.74 -4.22 -0.72
N CYS A 105 2.01 -4.55 -0.40
CA CYS A 105 3.16 -4.49 -1.30
C CYS A 105 3.70 -5.91 -1.53
N TYR A 106 3.61 -6.43 -2.76
CA TYR A 106 4.08 -7.79 -3.10
C TYR A 106 5.23 -7.78 -4.10
N HIS A 107 5.51 -6.67 -4.78
CA HIS A 107 6.65 -6.57 -5.69
C HIS A 107 7.65 -5.54 -5.15
N PRO A 108 8.98 -5.81 -5.13
CA PRO A 108 9.93 -4.83 -4.62
C PRO A 108 9.89 -3.48 -5.38
N GLY A 109 9.56 -3.53 -6.68
CA GLY A 109 9.34 -2.33 -7.51
C GLY A 109 8.08 -1.51 -7.15
N ASP A 110 7.21 -2.01 -6.26
CA ASP A 110 6.10 -1.21 -5.69
C ASP A 110 6.61 -0.23 -4.61
N VAL A 111 7.83 -0.42 -4.11
CA VAL A 111 8.53 0.52 -3.21
C VAL A 111 9.32 1.51 -4.08
N ARG A 112 9.03 2.80 -3.92
CA ARG A 112 9.54 3.84 -4.80
C ARG A 112 10.17 4.97 -3.99
N VAL A 113 11.30 5.47 -4.48
CA VAL A 113 11.93 6.67 -3.93
C VAL A 113 11.57 7.84 -4.82
N LEU A 114 10.90 8.83 -4.24
CA LEU A 114 10.54 10.07 -4.93
C LEU A 114 11.36 11.23 -4.38
N LYS A 115 11.71 12.16 -5.26
CA LYS A 115 12.37 13.40 -4.86
C LYS A 115 11.33 14.35 -4.28
N LEU A 116 11.55 14.81 -3.07
CA LEU A 116 10.68 15.78 -2.43
C LEU A 116 10.97 17.17 -2.99
N THR A 117 9.92 17.85 -3.45
CA THR A 117 10.04 19.24 -3.89
C THR A 117 9.70 20.14 -2.71
N HIS A 118 10.71 20.80 -2.15
CA HIS A 118 10.53 21.81 -1.12
C HIS A 118 9.73 23.01 -1.64
N GLU A 119 9.17 23.79 -0.72
CA GLU A 119 8.46 25.05 -0.96
C GLU A 119 9.38 26.11 -1.60
N LYS A 120 9.65 25.94 -2.89
CA LYS A 120 10.38 26.90 -3.72
C LYS A 120 9.44 28.02 -4.18
N PRO A 121 9.98 29.21 -4.53
CA PRO A 121 9.19 30.26 -5.16
C PRO A 121 8.39 29.70 -6.36
N GLY A 122 7.08 29.90 -6.35
CA GLY A 122 6.14 29.34 -7.31
C GLY A 122 5.36 28.10 -6.84
N TYR A 123 5.71 27.49 -5.69
CA TYR A 123 4.98 26.36 -5.10
C TYR A 123 4.01 26.78 -3.98
N GLU A 124 3.79 28.08 -3.77
CA GLU A 124 2.91 28.61 -2.73
C GLU A 124 1.47 28.08 -2.89
N LYS A 125 1.06 27.79 -4.12
CA LYS A 125 -0.26 27.20 -4.43
C LYS A 125 -0.44 25.79 -3.86
N TYR A 126 0.65 25.07 -3.57
CA TYR A 126 0.62 23.74 -2.95
C TYR A 126 0.53 23.80 -1.42
N ALA A 127 0.68 24.97 -0.79
CA ALA A 127 0.74 25.09 0.67
C ALA A 127 -0.51 24.57 1.40
N ASN A 128 -1.67 24.58 0.74
CA ASN A 128 -2.93 24.04 1.26
C ASN A 128 -3.08 22.52 1.06
N LEU A 129 -2.22 21.88 0.28
CA LEU A 129 -2.19 20.43 0.08
C LEU A 129 -1.38 19.81 1.22
N ARG A 130 -2.05 19.54 2.34
CA ARG A 130 -1.47 18.90 3.53
C ARG A 130 -1.95 17.47 3.67
N ASP A 131 -1.09 16.62 4.23
CA ASP A 131 -1.38 15.21 4.51
C ASP A 131 -1.87 14.41 3.28
N CYS A 132 -1.44 14.81 2.09
CA CYS A 132 -1.66 14.10 0.84
C CYS A 132 -0.38 14.08 0.00
N LEU A 133 -0.12 12.95 -0.66
CA LEU A 133 1.03 12.79 -1.55
C LEU A 133 0.66 13.32 -2.94
N VAL A 134 1.25 14.44 -3.35
CA VAL A 134 1.01 15.03 -4.67
C VAL A 134 2.01 14.46 -5.66
N LEU A 135 1.51 13.83 -6.71
CA LEU A 135 2.31 13.13 -7.72
C LEU A 135 2.27 13.87 -9.05
N SER A 136 3.41 13.87 -9.75
CA SER A 136 3.49 14.41 -11.12
C SER A 136 2.51 13.72 -12.06
N VAL A 137 1.89 14.53 -12.93
CA VAL A 137 1.09 14.09 -14.08
C VAL A 137 1.85 14.22 -15.41
N THR A 138 3.10 14.67 -15.37
CA THR A 138 3.95 14.79 -16.57
C THR A 138 4.64 13.46 -16.88
N ASP A 139 4.33 12.95 -18.08
CA ASP A 139 4.80 11.71 -18.72
C ASP A 139 4.31 10.38 -18.11
N PRO A 140 3.84 9.41 -18.93
CA PRO A 140 3.35 8.13 -18.43
C PRO A 140 4.48 7.41 -17.72
N CYS A 141 4.23 6.99 -16.48
CA CYS A 141 5.21 6.28 -15.67
C CYS A 141 5.09 4.78 -15.91
N PRO A 142 6.00 4.12 -16.66
CA PRO A 142 5.88 2.69 -16.93
C PRO A 142 5.90 1.89 -15.63
N GLY A 143 4.78 1.23 -15.34
CA GLY A 143 4.70 0.03 -14.49
C GLY A 143 4.47 0.18 -12.98
N ALA A 144 4.61 1.35 -12.32
CA ALA A 144 4.20 1.49 -10.91
C ALA A 144 3.17 2.61 -10.70
N PHE A 145 3.41 3.77 -11.33
CA PHE A 145 2.51 4.91 -11.20
C PHE A 145 1.50 5.05 -12.35
N GLU A 146 1.66 4.31 -13.46
CA GLU A 146 0.61 4.10 -14.47
C GLU A 146 -0.67 3.50 -13.86
N CYS A 147 -0.57 2.73 -12.78
CA CYS A 147 -1.73 2.27 -12.01
C CYS A 147 -2.46 3.43 -11.29
N PHE A 148 -1.77 4.54 -11.00
CA PHE A 148 -2.38 5.74 -10.41
C PHE A 148 -2.92 6.71 -11.46
N GLU A 149 -2.42 6.66 -12.70
CA GLU A 149 -2.96 7.47 -13.81
C GLU A 149 -4.40 7.09 -14.19
N GLY A 150 -4.85 5.88 -13.84
CA GLY A 150 -6.21 5.41 -14.12
C GLY A 150 -7.19 5.54 -12.95
N ASP A 151 -6.73 5.31 -11.73
CA ASP A 151 -7.61 5.29 -10.55
C ASP A 151 -6.81 5.56 -9.25
N LEU A 152 -6.67 6.84 -8.89
CA LEU A 152 -6.33 7.26 -7.52
C LEU A 152 -7.46 6.95 -6.51
N GLY A 153 -8.34 5.98 -6.82
CA GLY A 153 -9.64 5.66 -6.22
C GLY A 153 -9.65 5.34 -4.74
N GLY A 154 -9.18 6.26 -3.90
CA GLY A 154 -9.11 6.12 -2.46
C GLY A 154 -7.98 5.21 -1.97
N ASN A 155 -6.95 4.95 -2.78
CA ASN A 155 -5.80 4.17 -2.30
C ASN A 155 -4.92 5.02 -1.38
N CYS A 156 -4.55 4.44 -0.23
CA CYS A 156 -3.60 5.03 0.70
C CYS A 156 -2.18 4.50 0.47
N PHE A 157 -1.19 5.35 0.68
CA PHE A 157 0.23 5.07 0.54
C PHE A 157 0.92 5.23 1.85
N PHE A 158 1.79 4.28 2.16
CA PHE A 158 2.82 4.51 3.15
C PHE A 158 3.87 5.45 2.55
N VAL A 159 4.14 6.54 3.25
CA VAL A 159 5.15 7.54 2.90
C VAL A 159 6.08 7.69 4.07
N SER A 160 7.39 7.60 3.84
CA SER A 160 8.40 7.84 4.88
C SER A 160 9.54 8.71 4.38
N TRP A 161 9.98 9.62 5.22
CA TRP A 161 11.19 10.45 5.01
C TRP A 161 12.33 10.01 5.94
N ASP A 162 12.23 8.80 6.52
CA ASP A 162 13.31 8.22 7.29
C ASP A 162 14.44 7.78 6.37
N THR A 163 15.63 8.35 6.55
CA THR A 163 16.80 8.04 5.72
C THR A 163 17.21 6.58 5.82
N ASP A 164 16.96 5.94 6.96
CA ASP A 164 17.31 4.54 7.21
C ASP A 164 16.38 3.57 6.45
N LEU A 165 15.21 4.05 6.03
CA LEU A 165 14.26 3.27 5.24
C LEU A 165 14.40 3.50 3.73
N ILE A 166 15.22 4.47 3.29
CA ILE A 166 15.48 4.70 1.87
C ILE A 166 16.33 3.53 1.33
N PRO A 167 15.80 2.71 0.41
CA PRO A 167 16.52 1.57 -0.09
C PRO A 167 17.74 2.01 -0.91
N SER A 168 18.83 1.25 -0.80
CA SER A 168 20.07 1.48 -1.56
C SER A 168 19.96 1.06 -3.03
N GLY A 169 19.02 0.16 -3.35
CA GLY A 169 18.72 -0.29 -4.70
C GLY A 169 17.23 -0.09 -5.03
N ILE A 170 16.96 0.26 -6.29
CA ILE A 170 15.60 0.42 -6.81
C ILE A 170 15.39 -0.67 -7.85
N GLU A 171 14.27 -1.38 -7.77
CA GLU A 171 13.88 -2.33 -8.80
C GLU A 171 12.89 -1.71 -9.77
N ALA A 172 12.91 -2.18 -11.02
CA ALA A 172 11.90 -1.82 -11.99
C ALA A 172 10.52 -2.28 -11.49
N PRO A 173 9.47 -1.48 -11.75
CA PRO A 173 8.11 -1.91 -11.44
C PRO A 173 7.74 -3.22 -12.13
N CYS A 174 6.74 -3.90 -11.58
CA CYS A 174 6.19 -5.05 -12.27
C CYS A 174 5.49 -4.58 -13.55
N ASP A 175 5.63 -5.34 -14.64
CA ASP A 175 4.82 -5.14 -15.83
C ASP A 175 3.41 -5.71 -15.60
N TYR A 176 2.58 -4.86 -14.99
CA TYR A 176 1.17 -5.10 -14.75
C TYR A 176 0.31 -4.89 -16.00
N ALA A 177 0.90 -4.63 -17.18
CA ALA A 177 0.14 -4.35 -18.38
C ALA A 177 -0.88 -5.46 -18.67
N PRO A 178 -2.14 -5.10 -18.97
CA PRO A 178 -3.14 -6.08 -19.37
C PRO A 178 -2.64 -6.84 -20.61
N THR A 179 -2.71 -8.17 -20.53
CA THR A 179 -2.42 -9.06 -21.65
C THR A 179 -3.19 -8.67 -22.92
N ILE A 180 -2.70 -9.04 -24.10
CA ILE A 180 -3.41 -8.74 -25.36
C ILE A 180 -4.85 -9.29 -25.32
N ALA A 181 -5.07 -10.44 -24.68
CA ALA A 181 -6.38 -11.05 -24.49
C ALA A 181 -7.34 -10.16 -23.67
N THR A 182 -6.83 -9.50 -22.61
CA THR A 182 -7.64 -8.61 -21.75
C THR A 182 -8.01 -7.31 -22.46
N LYS A 183 -7.08 -6.73 -23.22
CA LYS A 183 -7.36 -5.57 -24.10
C LYS A 183 -8.42 -5.90 -25.16
N ILE A 184 -8.35 -7.10 -25.75
CA ILE A 184 -9.37 -7.58 -26.71
C ILE A 184 -10.72 -7.80 -26.02
N ARG A 185 -10.75 -8.38 -24.82
CA ARG A 185 -11.98 -8.60 -24.03
C ARG A 185 -12.65 -7.28 -23.64
N GLU A 186 -11.90 -6.27 -23.20
CA GLU A 186 -12.44 -4.94 -22.93
C GLU A 186 -12.97 -4.24 -24.18
N ALA A 187 -12.21 -4.28 -25.28
CA ALA A 187 -12.64 -3.72 -26.56
C ALA A 187 -13.92 -4.40 -27.07
N SER A 188 -14.02 -5.72 -26.87
CA SER A 188 -15.19 -6.52 -27.23
C SER A 188 -16.39 -6.22 -26.32
N ALA A 189 -16.19 -6.09 -25.01
CA ALA A 189 -17.24 -5.73 -24.05
C ALA A 189 -17.81 -4.32 -24.33
N LYS A 190 -16.95 -3.36 -24.67
CA LYS A 190 -17.35 -2.00 -25.10
C LYS A 190 -18.15 -2.04 -26.41
N SER A 191 -17.75 -2.89 -27.36
CA SER A 191 -18.43 -3.05 -28.66
C SER A 191 -19.80 -3.75 -28.54
N VAL A 192 -19.90 -4.80 -27.73
CA VAL A 192 -21.16 -5.52 -27.47
C VAL A 192 -22.13 -4.68 -26.63
N SER A 193 -21.64 -3.86 -25.70
CA SER A 193 -22.49 -2.91 -24.96
C SER A 193 -23.10 -1.85 -25.89
N TYR A 194 -22.33 -1.35 -26.87
CA TYR A 194 -22.79 -0.38 -27.85
C TYR A 194 -23.79 -0.98 -28.86
N LEU A 195 -23.58 -2.22 -29.30
CA LEU A 195 -24.52 -2.92 -30.21
C LEU A 195 -25.82 -3.33 -29.51
N SER A 196 -25.74 -3.84 -28.28
CA SER A 196 -26.92 -4.19 -27.47
C SER A 196 -27.72 -2.96 -27.02
N ALA A 197 -27.05 -1.81 -26.84
CA ALA A 197 -27.65 -0.51 -26.60
C ALA A 197 -28.51 -0.01 -27.78
N LYS A 198 -28.08 -0.26 -29.03
CA LYS A 198 -28.84 0.13 -30.23
C LYS A 198 -30.06 -0.75 -30.48
N PHE A 199 -30.04 -2.00 -30.05
CA PHE A 199 -31.15 -2.96 -30.25
C PHE A 199 -32.21 -2.93 -29.14
N ARG A 200 -31.92 -2.42 -27.93
CA ARG A 200 -32.87 -2.40 -26.81
C ARG A 200 -33.48 -1.00 -26.60
N ARG A 201 -34.57 -0.72 -27.32
CA ARG A 201 -35.47 0.42 -27.02
C ARG A 201 -36.20 0.16 -25.70
N GLY A 202 -35.64 0.63 -24.58
CA GLY A 202 -36.34 0.67 -23.30
C GLY A 202 -35.41 0.73 -22.09
N HIS A 203 -35.49 1.82 -21.31
CA HIS A 203 -34.72 2.05 -20.08
C HIS A 203 -34.83 0.90 -19.05
N ARG A 204 -35.98 0.20 -19.03
CA ARG A 204 -36.25 -0.99 -18.18
C ARG A 204 -35.38 -2.20 -18.52
N SER A 205 -35.08 -2.44 -19.80
CA SER A 205 -34.33 -3.64 -20.24
C SER A 205 -32.84 -3.55 -19.89
N ARG A 206 -32.25 -2.34 -19.91
CA ARG A 206 -30.88 -2.10 -19.42
C ARG A 206 -30.77 -2.33 -17.92
N HIS A 207 -31.72 -1.80 -17.14
CA HIS A 207 -31.73 -1.97 -15.68
C HIS A 207 -31.87 -3.44 -15.26
N LEU A 208 -32.67 -4.23 -15.98
CA LEU A 208 -32.78 -5.68 -15.77
C LEU A 208 -31.45 -6.40 -16.05
N ASN A 209 -30.73 -6.03 -17.11
CA ASN A 209 -29.43 -6.62 -17.45
C ASN A 209 -28.36 -6.28 -16.40
N TYR A 210 -28.28 -5.03 -15.92
CA TYR A 210 -27.36 -4.67 -14.84
C TYR A 210 -27.66 -5.42 -13.55
N ARG A 211 -28.94 -5.56 -13.19
CA ARG A 211 -29.35 -6.32 -12.00
C ARG A 211 -28.97 -7.79 -12.12
N GLU A 212 -29.14 -8.40 -13.29
CA GLU A 212 -28.73 -9.79 -13.52
C GLU A 212 -27.21 -9.96 -13.46
N GLN A 213 -26.44 -9.01 -14.00
CA GLN A 213 -24.98 -9.00 -13.89
C GLN A 213 -24.52 -8.84 -12.44
N MET A 214 -25.14 -7.95 -11.65
CA MET A 214 -24.85 -7.82 -10.21
C MET A 214 -25.21 -9.10 -9.46
N LEU A 215 -26.38 -9.70 -9.73
CA LEU A 215 -26.78 -10.96 -9.10
C LEU A 215 -25.79 -12.08 -9.41
N ARG A 216 -25.34 -12.20 -10.67
CA ARG A 216 -24.30 -13.16 -11.06
C ARG A 216 -23.00 -12.87 -10.35
N TYR A 217 -22.53 -11.62 -10.35
CA TYR A 217 -21.31 -11.21 -9.65
C TYR A 217 -21.37 -11.61 -8.17
N PHE A 218 -22.41 -11.21 -7.43
CA PHE A 218 -22.51 -11.55 -6.00
C PHE A 218 -22.72 -13.04 -5.74
N ALA A 219 -23.33 -13.78 -6.66
CA ALA A 219 -23.46 -15.23 -6.54
C ALA A 219 -22.16 -15.99 -6.81
N THR A 220 -21.25 -15.42 -7.62
CA THR A 220 -19.98 -16.07 -8.01
C THR A 220 -18.75 -15.43 -7.40
N PHE A 221 -18.88 -14.27 -6.75
CA PHE A 221 -17.76 -13.57 -6.14
C PHE A 221 -17.15 -14.45 -5.05
N SER A 222 -15.85 -14.67 -5.16
CA SER A 222 -15.08 -15.43 -4.19
C SER A 222 -13.72 -14.79 -4.04
N ASP A 223 -13.28 -14.63 -2.79
CA ASP A 223 -11.95 -14.14 -2.43
C ASP A 223 -10.95 -15.28 -2.19
N GLU A 224 -11.36 -16.52 -2.47
CA GLU A 224 -10.57 -17.73 -2.20
C GLU A 224 -9.29 -17.80 -3.05
N ILE A 225 -9.38 -17.53 -4.36
CA ILE A 225 -8.22 -17.57 -5.25
C ILE A 225 -7.16 -16.52 -4.87
N PRO A 226 -7.49 -15.22 -4.70
CA PRO A 226 -6.53 -14.24 -4.18
C PRO A 226 -5.84 -14.68 -2.90
N LYS A 227 -6.59 -15.19 -1.91
CA LYS A 227 -6.04 -15.69 -0.64
C LYS A 227 -5.09 -16.87 -0.84
N ARG A 228 -5.41 -17.80 -1.75
CA ARG A 228 -4.55 -18.93 -2.08
C ARG A 228 -3.24 -18.47 -2.74
N ILE A 229 -3.32 -17.52 -3.67
CA ILE A 229 -2.13 -16.94 -4.31
C ILE A 229 -1.26 -16.24 -3.26
N GLU A 230 -1.87 -15.46 -2.36
CA GLU A 230 -1.16 -14.80 -1.25
C GLU A 230 -0.46 -15.81 -0.34
N GLY A 231 -1.14 -16.91 0.02
CA GLY A 231 -0.55 -17.98 0.82
C GLY A 231 0.68 -18.62 0.18
N GLU A 232 0.63 -18.90 -1.13
CA GLU A 232 1.79 -19.42 -1.86
C GLU A 232 2.90 -18.37 -2.01
N TYR A 233 2.55 -17.10 -2.19
CA TYR A 233 3.50 -16.00 -2.22
C TYR A 233 4.28 -15.93 -0.91
N MET A 234 3.60 -15.98 0.24
CA MET A 234 4.25 -15.90 1.55
C MET A 234 5.20 -17.07 1.80
N LYS A 235 4.82 -18.29 1.39
CA LYS A 235 5.72 -19.46 1.45
C LYS A 235 6.97 -19.25 0.60
N CYS A 236 6.78 -18.81 -0.65
CA CYS A 236 7.88 -18.58 -1.59
C CYS A 236 8.81 -17.46 -1.12
N ALA A 237 8.24 -16.34 -0.64
CA ALA A 237 8.99 -15.20 -0.14
C ALA A 237 9.82 -15.56 1.09
N THR A 238 9.29 -16.42 1.98
CA THR A 238 10.02 -16.93 3.14
C THR A 238 11.20 -17.82 2.73
N ALA A 239 11.04 -18.65 1.69
CA ALA A 239 12.06 -19.61 1.28
C ALA A 239 13.15 -19.03 0.36
N ALA A 240 12.78 -18.13 -0.56
CA ALA A 240 13.65 -17.64 -1.64
C ALA A 240 13.74 -16.11 -1.73
N GLY A 241 13.00 -15.39 -0.88
CA GLY A 241 12.91 -13.93 -0.90
C GLY A 241 11.89 -13.38 -1.89
N PRO A 242 11.35 -12.16 -1.64
CA PRO A 242 10.31 -11.53 -2.45
C PRO A 242 10.79 -11.11 -3.86
N SER A 243 12.11 -10.99 -4.08
CA SER A 243 12.67 -10.68 -5.40
C SER A 243 12.82 -11.90 -6.32
N SER A 244 12.48 -13.12 -5.85
CA SER A 244 12.57 -14.35 -6.65
C SER A 244 11.63 -14.33 -7.86
N LYS A 245 11.96 -15.13 -8.89
CA LYS A 245 11.16 -15.17 -10.13
C LYS A 245 9.73 -15.63 -9.87
N GLU A 246 9.59 -16.61 -9.00
CA GLU A 246 8.33 -17.20 -8.56
C GLU A 246 7.49 -16.17 -7.78
N CYS A 247 8.09 -15.46 -6.83
CA CYS A 247 7.41 -14.37 -6.13
C CYS A 247 6.91 -13.29 -7.10
N ARG A 248 7.73 -12.84 -8.06
CA ARG A 248 7.31 -11.82 -9.03
C ARG A 248 6.10 -12.25 -9.85
N GLN A 249 6.04 -13.52 -10.25
CA GLN A 249 4.90 -14.07 -10.97
C GLN A 249 3.65 -14.12 -10.08
N LEU A 250 3.78 -14.54 -8.81
CA LEU A 250 2.69 -14.53 -7.84
C LEU A 250 2.20 -13.10 -7.55
N SER A 251 3.10 -12.12 -7.44
CA SER A 251 2.76 -10.69 -7.27
C SER A 251 1.95 -10.16 -8.45
N LYS A 252 2.31 -10.56 -9.68
CA LYS A 252 1.55 -10.23 -10.89
C LYS A 252 0.14 -10.83 -10.83
N MET A 253 0.01 -12.09 -10.45
CA MET A 253 -1.29 -12.74 -10.30
C MET A 253 -2.16 -12.07 -9.23
N LEU A 254 -1.58 -11.66 -8.10
CA LEU A 254 -2.28 -10.92 -7.04
C LEU A 254 -2.80 -9.57 -7.56
N TYR A 255 -1.99 -8.85 -8.33
CA TYR A 255 -2.41 -7.62 -8.96
C TYR A 255 -3.57 -7.85 -9.95
N GLN A 256 -3.47 -8.90 -10.79
CA GLN A 256 -4.51 -9.22 -11.76
C GLN A 256 -5.84 -9.60 -11.09
N ALA A 257 -5.77 -10.31 -9.97
CA ALA A 257 -6.92 -10.68 -9.18
C ALA A 257 -7.58 -9.47 -8.50
N ALA A 258 -6.78 -8.57 -7.91
CA ALA A 258 -7.26 -7.37 -7.24
C ALA A 258 -7.95 -6.38 -8.19
N ASN A 259 -7.46 -6.28 -9.43
CA ASN A 259 -8.00 -5.38 -10.44
C ASN A 259 -8.98 -6.05 -11.42
N PHE A 260 -9.34 -7.31 -11.18
CA PHE A 260 -10.24 -8.10 -12.04
C PHE A 260 -9.81 -8.11 -13.53
N THR A 261 -8.52 -8.00 -13.80
CA THR A 261 -8.02 -7.97 -15.18
C THR A 261 -8.02 -9.38 -15.78
N GLU A 262 -7.86 -10.42 -14.95
CA GLU A 262 -7.84 -11.82 -15.37
C GLU A 262 -8.97 -12.64 -14.71
N ASP A 263 -9.43 -13.70 -15.39
CA ASP A 263 -10.50 -14.53 -14.85
C ASP A 263 -10.01 -15.54 -13.80
N THR A 264 -10.88 -15.86 -12.85
CA THR A 264 -10.59 -16.75 -11.72
C THR A 264 -10.10 -18.14 -12.14
N ALA A 265 -10.61 -18.69 -13.24
CA ALA A 265 -10.24 -20.03 -13.71
C ALA A 265 -8.83 -20.04 -14.31
N THR A 266 -8.48 -19.00 -15.07
CA THR A 266 -7.11 -18.79 -15.58
C THR A 266 -6.12 -18.64 -14.44
N LEU A 267 -6.42 -17.78 -13.45
CA LEU A 267 -5.57 -17.59 -12.27
C LEU A 267 -5.38 -18.89 -11.47
N GLN A 268 -6.45 -19.69 -11.32
CA GLN A 268 -6.36 -20.98 -10.63
C GLN A 268 -5.43 -21.95 -11.35
N LYS A 269 -5.57 -22.09 -12.68
CA LYS A 269 -4.73 -22.98 -13.48
C LYS A 269 -3.25 -22.57 -13.43
N GLU A 270 -2.98 -21.26 -13.47
CA GLU A 270 -1.62 -20.74 -13.36
C GLU A 270 -1.02 -20.98 -11.97
N LEU A 271 -1.81 -20.81 -10.90
CA LEU A 271 -1.39 -21.13 -9.54
C LEU A 271 -1.02 -22.62 -9.40
N GLU A 272 -1.84 -23.51 -9.96
CA GLU A 272 -1.60 -24.97 -9.92
C GLU A 272 -0.28 -25.35 -10.60
N GLN A 273 0.07 -24.70 -11.71
CA GLN A 273 1.36 -24.91 -12.39
C GLN A 273 2.54 -24.42 -11.54
N MET A 274 2.34 -23.33 -10.80
CA MET A 274 3.38 -22.74 -9.96
C MET A 274 3.62 -23.50 -8.65
N ASN A 275 2.62 -24.21 -8.14
CA ASN A 275 2.73 -24.99 -6.90
C ASN A 275 3.91 -25.98 -6.93
N GLU A 276 4.19 -26.60 -8.09
CA GLU A 276 5.35 -27.49 -8.22
C GLU A 276 6.68 -26.75 -8.04
N ALA A 277 6.80 -25.54 -8.59
CA ALA A 277 8.00 -24.72 -8.46
C ALA A 277 8.18 -24.22 -7.02
N VAL A 278 7.11 -23.74 -6.39
CA VAL A 278 7.11 -23.30 -4.99
C VAL A 278 7.49 -24.47 -4.06
N ASN A 279 6.89 -25.64 -4.25
CA ASN A 279 7.22 -26.84 -3.46
C ASN A 279 8.69 -27.26 -3.62
N LYS A 280 9.25 -27.17 -4.83
CA LYS A 280 10.68 -27.44 -5.08
C LYS A 280 11.58 -26.44 -4.35
N LEU A 281 11.20 -25.18 -4.24
CA LEU A 281 11.94 -24.18 -3.46
C LEU A 281 11.91 -24.49 -1.97
N LEU A 282 10.73 -24.83 -1.43
CA LEU A 282 10.57 -25.19 -0.01
C LEU A 282 11.41 -26.41 0.39
N LEU A 283 11.52 -27.41 -0.50
CA LEU A 283 12.37 -28.58 -0.28
C LEU A 283 13.87 -28.25 -0.28
N ARG A 284 14.28 -27.19 -0.99
CA ARG A 284 15.69 -26.77 -1.09
C ARG A 284 16.13 -25.86 0.06
N SER A 285 15.22 -25.10 0.65
CA SER A 285 15.54 -24.12 1.69
C SER A 285 15.97 -24.74 3.02
N GLY A 286 15.71 -26.03 3.28
CA GLY A 286 16.03 -26.70 4.55
C GLY A 286 15.34 -26.01 5.76
N PRO A 287 15.36 -26.62 6.96
CA PRO A 287 14.97 -25.88 8.15
C PRO A 287 15.99 -24.78 8.42
N ILE A 288 15.51 -23.54 8.58
CA ILE A 288 16.32 -22.42 9.07
C ILE A 288 16.76 -22.79 10.49
N THR A 289 17.96 -23.33 10.66
CA THR A 289 18.59 -23.43 11.98
C THR A 289 18.98 -22.02 12.39
N GLY A 290 18.12 -21.38 13.19
CA GLY A 290 18.48 -20.13 13.85
C GLY A 290 19.70 -20.38 14.74
N HIS A 291 20.86 -19.89 14.31
CA HIS A 291 22.03 -19.80 15.19
C HIS A 291 21.75 -18.66 16.20
N PRO A 292 21.73 -18.92 17.52
CA PRO A 292 21.40 -17.90 18.51
C PRO A 292 22.49 -16.85 18.77
N ASP A 293 23.66 -16.96 18.13
CA ASP A 293 24.83 -16.16 18.49
C ASP A 293 25.19 -15.15 17.39
N SER A 294 24.47 -14.04 17.35
CA SER A 294 24.95 -12.75 16.81
C SER A 294 23.97 -11.63 17.14
N LEU A 295 23.92 -11.27 18.42
CA LEU A 295 23.56 -9.94 18.92
C LEU A 295 24.52 -9.58 20.06
#